data_AF-A0A815XMD6-F1
#
_entry.id   AF-A0A815XMD6-F1
#
_cell.length_a   1.000
_cell.length_b   1.000
_cell.length_c   1.000
_cell.angle_alpha   90.00
_cell.angle_beta   90.00
_cell.angle_gamma   90.00
#
_symmetry.space_group_name_H-M   'P 1'
#
loop_
_entity.id
_entity.type
_entity.pdbx_description
1 polymer ?
#
loop_
_entity_poly.entity_id
_entity_poly.type
_entity_poly.pdbx_seq_one_letter_code
_entity_poly.pdbx_strand_id
1 'polypeptide(L)'
;MPKLKRLEYNNYDIYVKNREWIFFKSLFILPQLRTIKAQWSSNYSSPSIFQNLHENLPALKCFYLNMNFDFINEDLLNNLIFHWWPIFLKIERINIFIRCQQNLIMIIDDMQTNFDTFQSILLAMNEQYDGFVKTEWIEKSSTISKVIEISICKFC
;
A
#
# COMPACT_ATOMS: atom_id res chain seq x y z
N MET A 1 2.27 24.37 -17.91
CA MET A 1 1.61 23.24 -17.21
C MET A 1 2.61 22.10 -17.08
N PRO A 2 2.74 21.43 -15.92
CA PRO A 2 3.80 20.44 -15.73
C PRO A 2 3.50 19.21 -16.59
N LYS A 3 4.38 18.90 -17.55
CA LYS A 3 4.34 17.69 -18.39
C LYS A 3 4.82 16.45 -17.62
N LEU A 4 4.72 16.46 -16.29
CA LEU A 4 5.29 15.42 -15.44
C LEU A 4 4.48 14.14 -15.60
N LYS A 5 5.09 13.12 -16.20
CA LYS A 5 4.47 11.82 -16.43
C LYS A 5 4.78 10.80 -15.35
N ARG A 6 5.83 11.02 -14.55
CA ARG A 6 6.31 10.12 -13.51
C ARG A 6 6.69 10.91 -12.27
N LEU A 7 6.26 10.45 -11.11
CA LEU A 7 6.58 11.03 -9.81
C LEU A 7 7.07 9.91 -8.90
N GLU A 8 8.22 10.13 -8.28
CA GLU A 8 8.71 9.31 -7.18
C GLU A 8 8.79 10.19 -5.94
N TYR A 9 8.17 9.72 -4.86
CA TYR A 9 8.13 10.40 -3.58
C TYR A 9 8.54 9.42 -2.49
N ASN A 10 9.53 9.81 -1.70
CA ASN A 10 10.01 9.01 -0.59
C ASN A 10 9.70 9.71 0.73
N ASN A 11 8.70 9.20 1.46
CA ASN A 11 8.49 9.59 2.85
C ASN A 11 9.23 8.62 3.76
N TYR A 12 10.29 9.11 4.41
CA TYR A 12 11.00 8.38 5.46
C TYR A 12 10.65 8.89 6.86
N ASP A 13 9.83 9.94 6.97
CA ASP A 13 9.60 10.64 8.22
C ASP A 13 8.41 10.03 8.97
N ILE A 14 8.71 9.04 9.83
CA ILE A 14 7.74 8.29 10.62
C ILE A 14 6.97 9.15 11.65
N TYR A 15 7.46 10.35 11.94
CA TYR A 15 6.96 11.17 13.06
C TYR A 15 5.84 12.15 12.68
N VAL A 16 5.60 12.39 11.38
CA VAL A 16 4.57 13.34 10.94
C VAL A 16 3.37 12.63 10.35
N LYS A 17 2.35 12.41 11.20
CA LYS A 17 1.06 11.86 10.81
C LYS A 17 0.38 12.73 9.74
N ASN A 18 -0.38 12.09 8.84
CA ASN A 18 -1.24 12.70 7.81
C ASN A 18 -0.56 13.31 6.57
N ARG A 19 0.78 13.24 6.41
CA ARG A 19 1.45 13.80 5.22
C ARG A 19 1.03 13.10 3.93
N GLU A 20 0.79 11.79 3.99
CA GLU A 20 0.40 10.99 2.82
C GLU A 20 -0.96 11.41 2.29
N TRP A 21 -1.92 11.66 3.18
CA TRP A 21 -3.23 12.18 2.80
C TRP A 21 -3.12 13.54 2.10
N ILE A 22 -2.35 14.47 2.67
CA ILE A 22 -2.11 15.79 2.07
C ILE A 22 -1.42 15.64 0.71
N PHE A 23 -0.40 14.77 0.63
CA PHE A 23 0.32 14.51 -0.61
C PHE A 23 -0.62 14.03 -1.72
N PHE A 24 -1.37 12.94 -1.50
CA PHE A 24 -2.27 12.39 -2.52
C PHE A 24 -3.40 13.35 -2.88
N LYS A 25 -3.90 14.14 -1.92
CA LYS A 25 -4.84 15.22 -2.20
C LYS A 25 -4.26 16.34 -3.04
N SER A 26 -2.96 16.59 -2.98
CA SER A 26 -2.29 17.67 -3.71
C SER A 26 -1.92 17.30 -5.14
N LEU A 27 -1.99 16.01 -5.52
CA LEU A 27 -1.56 15.54 -6.84
C LEU A 27 -2.45 16.00 -8.00
N PHE A 28 -3.62 16.61 -7.73
CA PHE A 28 -4.51 17.15 -8.77
C PHE A 28 -3.84 18.18 -9.69
N ILE A 29 -2.76 18.84 -9.22
CA ILE A 29 -1.97 19.78 -10.03
C ILE A 29 -1.19 19.08 -11.16
N LEU A 30 -1.11 17.75 -11.14
CA LEU A 30 -0.37 16.90 -12.08
C LEU A 30 -1.31 16.00 -12.91
N PRO A 31 -2.26 16.55 -13.70
CA PRO A 31 -3.29 15.75 -14.37
C PRO A 31 -2.75 14.79 -15.45
N GLN A 32 -1.52 14.99 -15.92
CA GLN A 32 -0.85 14.13 -16.91
C GLN A 32 0.02 13.02 -16.30
N LEU A 33 0.06 12.93 -14.97
CA LEU A 33 0.87 11.96 -14.26
C LEU A 33 0.32 10.55 -14.51
N ARG A 34 1.19 9.69 -15.06
CA ARG A 34 0.83 8.31 -15.43
C ARG A 34 1.41 7.28 -14.48
N THR A 35 2.48 7.63 -13.78
CA THR A 35 3.19 6.72 -12.88
C THR A 35 3.49 7.41 -11.56
N ILE A 36 3.09 6.79 -10.46
CA ILE A 36 3.48 7.18 -9.12
C ILE A 36 4.24 6.04 -8.48
N LYS A 37 5.38 6.37 -7.88
CA LYS A 37 6.06 5.52 -6.92
C LYS A 37 6.12 6.26 -5.59
N ALA A 38 5.50 5.70 -4.57
CA ALA A 38 5.44 6.28 -3.25
C ALA A 38 6.08 5.32 -2.25
N GLN A 39 6.99 5.83 -1.43
CA GLN A 39 7.45 5.14 -0.23
C GLN A 39 6.82 5.78 1.00
N TRP A 40 6.29 4.94 1.86
CA TRP A 40 5.48 5.29 3.02
C TRP A 40 6.05 4.59 4.25
N SER A 41 6.36 5.35 5.29
CA SER A 41 6.92 4.82 6.53
C SER A 41 6.04 5.05 7.78
N SER A 42 4.80 5.51 7.62
CA SER A 42 3.92 5.88 8.74
C SER A 42 2.76 4.90 8.90
N ASN A 43 2.56 4.33 10.10
CA ASN A 43 1.43 3.44 10.39
C ASN A 43 0.04 4.14 10.34
N TYR A 44 -0.04 5.38 9.85
CA TYR A 44 -1.31 6.05 9.62
C TYR A 44 -2.04 5.40 8.45
N SER A 45 -3.18 4.78 8.68
CA SER A 45 -4.03 4.22 7.63
C SER A 45 -5.43 4.77 7.77
N SER A 46 -5.83 5.68 6.88
CA SER A 46 -7.19 6.21 6.81
C SER A 46 -7.88 5.73 5.54
N PRO A 47 -9.17 5.39 5.59
CA PRO A 47 -9.93 4.96 4.41
C PRO A 47 -9.96 6.02 3.31
N SER A 48 -9.83 7.30 3.70
CA SER A 48 -9.97 8.45 2.80
C SER A 48 -8.71 8.84 2.00
N ILE A 49 -7.57 8.17 2.21
CA ILE A 49 -6.27 8.57 1.62
C ILE A 49 -6.32 8.56 0.09
N PHE A 50 -6.93 7.53 -0.49
CA PHE A 50 -7.00 7.35 -1.94
C PHE A 50 -8.39 7.66 -2.52
N GLN A 51 -9.34 8.12 -1.70
CA GLN A 51 -10.76 8.24 -2.09
C GLN A 51 -10.97 8.96 -3.43
N ASN A 52 -10.21 10.03 -3.68
CA ASN A 52 -10.32 10.85 -4.90
C ASN A 52 -9.14 10.66 -5.87
N LEU A 53 -8.40 9.55 -5.77
CA LEU A 53 -7.17 9.34 -6.54
C LEU A 53 -7.40 9.50 -8.05
N HIS A 54 -8.47 8.90 -8.58
CA HIS A 54 -8.79 8.93 -10.01
C HIS A 54 -9.34 10.27 -10.49
N GLU A 55 -10.00 11.01 -9.60
CA GLU A 55 -10.46 12.38 -9.89
C GLU A 55 -9.26 13.32 -9.98
N ASN A 56 -8.30 13.17 -9.06
CA ASN A 56 -7.07 13.96 -9.05
C ASN A 56 -6.13 13.57 -10.20
N LEU A 57 -6.10 12.29 -10.58
CA LEU A 57 -5.13 11.73 -11.51
C LEU A 57 -5.78 10.86 -12.59
N PRO A 58 -6.53 11.46 -13.51
CA PRO A 58 -7.29 10.72 -14.53
C PRO A 58 -6.41 9.94 -15.52
N ALA A 59 -5.13 10.29 -15.63
CA ALA A 59 -4.17 9.61 -16.52
C ALA A 59 -3.34 8.52 -15.83
N LEU A 60 -3.60 8.22 -14.54
CA LEU A 60 -2.80 7.27 -13.76
C LEU A 60 -2.94 5.85 -14.31
N LYS A 61 -1.81 5.24 -14.68
CA LYS A 61 -1.74 3.88 -15.21
C LYS A 61 -0.92 2.94 -14.34
N CYS A 62 0.10 3.47 -13.66
CA CYS A 62 0.99 2.68 -12.82
C CYS A 62 1.08 3.26 -11.41
N PHE A 63 0.85 2.43 -10.40
CA PHE A 63 0.93 2.81 -9.00
C PHE A 63 1.80 1.82 -8.23
N TYR A 64 2.91 2.33 -7.69
CA TYR A 64 3.85 1.57 -6.87
C TYR A 64 3.82 2.15 -5.45
N LEU A 65 3.48 1.34 -4.47
CA LEU A 65 3.37 1.75 -3.07
C LEU A 65 4.24 0.85 -2.20
N ASN A 66 5.35 1.39 -1.71
CA ASN A 66 6.26 0.71 -0.80
C ASN A 66 5.99 1.19 0.62
N MET A 67 5.38 0.35 1.43
CA MET A 67 5.05 0.63 2.83
C MET A 67 6.04 -0.07 3.76
N ASN A 68 6.66 0.67 4.66
CA ASN A 68 7.57 0.16 5.68
C ASN A 68 7.02 0.51 7.07
N PHE A 69 6.63 -0.48 7.84
CA PHE A 69 5.99 -0.29 9.15
C PHE A 69 6.71 -1.04 10.26
N ASP A 70 6.58 -0.54 11.49
CA ASP A 70 7.06 -1.25 12.68
C ASP A 70 6.18 -2.47 13.01
N PHE A 71 4.88 -2.38 12.71
CA PHE A 71 3.91 -3.46 12.85
C PHE A 71 2.79 -3.33 11.80
N ILE A 72 2.22 -4.46 11.40
CA ILE A 72 1.01 -4.50 10.58
C ILE A 72 -0.17 -4.70 11.52
N ASN A 73 -1.07 -3.72 11.60
CA ASN A 73 -2.32 -3.83 12.35
C ASN A 73 -3.51 -4.18 11.45
N GLU A 74 -4.61 -4.57 12.09
CA GLU A 74 -5.86 -4.91 11.41
C GLU A 74 -6.43 -3.71 10.62
N ASP A 75 -6.38 -2.51 11.18
CA ASP A 75 -6.89 -1.30 10.54
C ASP A 75 -6.24 -1.02 9.19
N LEU A 76 -4.91 -1.15 9.07
CA LEU A 76 -4.21 -0.95 7.81
C LEU A 76 -4.72 -1.90 6.73
N LEU A 77 -4.94 -3.16 7.09
CA LEU A 77 -5.37 -4.18 6.15
C LEU A 77 -6.86 -4.01 5.81
N ASN A 78 -7.71 -3.76 6.80
CA ASN A 78 -9.12 -3.42 6.55
C ASN A 78 -9.24 -2.23 5.61
N ASN A 79 -8.41 -1.19 5.81
CA ASN A 79 -8.35 -0.05 4.88
C ASN A 79 -7.85 -0.44 3.50
N LEU A 80 -6.77 -1.22 3.42
CA LEU A 80 -6.26 -1.70 2.15
C LEU A 80 -7.32 -2.47 1.36
N ILE A 81 -7.96 -3.46 1.98
CA ILE A 81 -8.93 -4.36 1.34
C ILE A 81 -10.25 -3.68 1.04
N PHE A 82 -10.89 -3.07 2.03
CA PHE A 82 -12.29 -2.61 1.88
C PHE A 82 -12.40 -1.19 1.34
N HIS A 83 -11.35 -0.37 1.46
CA HIS A 83 -11.41 1.05 1.11
C HIS A 83 -10.47 1.42 -0.03
N TRP A 84 -9.22 0.96 -0.03
CA TRP A 84 -8.23 1.36 -1.03
C TRP A 84 -8.26 0.46 -2.26
N TRP A 85 -8.43 -0.84 -2.08
CA TRP A 85 -8.40 -1.81 -3.17
C TRP A 85 -9.45 -1.55 -4.26
N PRO A 86 -10.73 -1.27 -3.94
CA PRO A 86 -11.74 -0.96 -4.96
C PRO A 86 -11.35 0.26 -5.82
N ILE A 87 -10.59 1.19 -5.25
CA ILE A 87 -10.06 2.36 -5.95
C ILE A 87 -8.92 1.90 -6.85
N PHE A 88 -7.97 1.16 -6.30
CA PHE A 88 -6.79 0.66 -7.01
C PHE A 88 -7.14 -0.18 -8.23
N LEU A 89 -8.20 -1.00 -8.21
CA LEU A 89 -8.62 -1.84 -9.34
C LEU A 89 -8.80 -1.10 -10.68
N LYS A 90 -9.00 0.21 -10.69
CA LYS A 90 -9.10 1.00 -11.92
C LYS A 90 -7.74 1.30 -12.59
N ILE A 91 -6.62 0.97 -11.93
CA ILE A 91 -5.25 1.22 -12.39
C ILE A 91 -4.75 0.00 -13.20
N GLU A 92 -4.06 0.22 -14.31
CA GLU A 92 -3.56 -0.85 -15.21
C GLU A 92 -2.49 -1.72 -14.54
N ARG A 93 -1.55 -1.09 -13.83
CA ARG A 93 -0.47 -1.76 -13.12
C ARG A 93 -0.33 -1.28 -11.69
N ILE A 94 -0.34 -2.22 -10.75
CA ILE A 94 -0.27 -1.96 -9.33
C ILE A 94 0.78 -2.86 -8.72
N ASN A 95 1.63 -2.28 -7.88
CA ASN A 95 2.53 -3.04 -7.03
C ASN A 95 2.51 -2.39 -5.65
N ILE A 96 2.02 -3.13 -4.66
CA ILE A 96 2.02 -2.71 -3.27
C ILE A 96 2.96 -3.67 -2.54
N PHE A 97 4.01 -3.11 -1.97
CA PHE A 97 4.98 -3.86 -1.18
C PHE A 97 4.90 -3.38 0.25
N ILE A 98 4.55 -4.27 1.18
CA ILE A 98 4.45 -3.96 2.61
C ILE A 98 5.55 -4.71 3.31
N ARG A 99 6.41 -4.00 4.03
CA ARG A 99 7.49 -4.56 4.83
C ARG A 99 7.28 -4.17 6.29
N CYS A 100 7.30 -5.18 7.15
CA CYS A 100 7.27 -5.00 8.60
C CYS A 100 8.68 -5.22 9.17
N GLN A 101 9.22 -4.23 9.88
CA GLN A 101 10.49 -4.35 10.61
C GLN A 101 10.18 -4.48 12.11
N GLN A 102 10.56 -5.59 12.73
CA GLN A 102 10.46 -5.72 14.19
C GLN A 102 11.67 -5.06 14.84
N ASN A 103 11.44 -3.97 15.57
CA ASN A 103 12.34 -3.56 16.65
C ASN A 103 11.98 -4.34 17.92
N LEU A 104 12.47 -5.58 18.03
CA LEU A 104 12.69 -6.47 19.19
C LEU A 104 11.82 -6.43 20.49
N ILE A 105 10.75 -5.65 20.65
CA ILE A 105 10.12 -5.41 21.98
C ILE A 105 8.65 -5.88 22.08
N MET A 106 8.00 -6.37 21.03
CA MET A 106 6.64 -6.91 21.15
C MET A 106 6.48 -8.25 20.42
N ILE A 107 6.87 -9.33 21.08
CA ILE A 107 6.27 -10.65 20.82
C ILE A 107 4.98 -10.67 21.65
N ILE A 108 3.88 -10.25 21.04
CA ILE A 108 2.54 -10.52 21.56
C ILE A 108 2.06 -11.77 20.80
N ASP A 109 1.63 -12.81 21.52
CA ASP A 109 1.10 -14.07 20.98
C ASP A 109 -0.02 -13.87 19.93
N ASP A 110 -0.63 -12.69 19.91
CA ASP A 110 -1.68 -12.27 18.99
C ASP A 110 -1.19 -12.01 17.54
N MET A 111 0.12 -11.95 17.31
CA MET A 111 0.71 -11.70 15.98
C MET A 111 0.57 -12.87 15.00
N GLN A 112 0.42 -14.10 15.50
CA GLN A 112 0.16 -15.29 14.68
C GLN A 112 -1.32 -15.36 14.29
N THR A 113 -2.23 -15.16 15.25
CA THR A 113 -3.69 -15.10 15.00
C THR A 113 -4.06 -14.01 14.00
N ASN A 114 -3.48 -12.83 14.16
CA ASN A 114 -3.63 -11.74 13.20
C ASN A 114 -3.10 -12.15 11.83
N PHE A 115 -1.97 -12.87 11.76
CA PHE A 115 -1.43 -13.36 10.49
C PHE A 115 -2.32 -14.38 9.79
N ASP A 116 -2.88 -15.36 10.51
CA ASP A 116 -3.78 -16.36 9.92
C ASP A 116 -5.08 -15.71 9.42
N THR A 117 -5.56 -14.71 10.15
CA THR A 117 -6.65 -13.82 9.72
C THR A 117 -6.26 -13.08 8.44
N PHE A 118 -5.05 -12.52 8.38
CA PHE A 118 -4.54 -11.80 7.20
C PHE A 118 -4.37 -12.72 5.99
N GLN A 119 -3.88 -13.94 6.18
CA GLN A 119 -3.74 -14.92 5.11
C GLN A 119 -5.11 -15.27 4.52
N SER A 120 -6.12 -15.47 5.37
CA SER A 120 -7.49 -15.75 4.93
C SER A 120 -8.10 -14.60 4.12
N ILE A 121 -7.88 -13.34 4.54
CA ILE A 121 -8.37 -12.17 3.80
C ILE A 121 -7.63 -12.00 2.46
N LEU A 122 -6.31 -12.22 2.44
CA LEU A 122 -5.51 -12.11 1.22
C LEU A 122 -5.82 -13.23 0.22
N LEU A 123 -6.16 -14.43 0.71
CA LEU A 123 -6.71 -15.52 -0.11
C LEU A 123 -8.07 -15.14 -0.70
N ALA A 124 -8.98 -14.56 0.10
CA ALA A 124 -10.27 -14.08 -0.41
C ALA A 124 -10.10 -13.00 -1.49
N MET A 125 -9.08 -12.13 -1.40
CA MET A 125 -8.75 -11.19 -2.47
C MET A 125 -8.31 -11.90 -3.77
N ASN A 126 -7.51 -12.97 -3.67
CA ASN A 126 -7.12 -13.77 -4.84
C ASN A 126 -8.32 -14.45 -5.51
N GLU A 127 -9.35 -14.84 -4.74
CA GLU A 127 -10.58 -15.42 -5.29
C GLU A 127 -11.49 -14.37 -5.94
N GLN A 128 -11.47 -13.13 -5.43
CA GLN A 128 -12.39 -12.07 -5.86
C GLN A 128 -11.88 -11.20 -7.02
N TYR A 129 -10.56 -11.17 -7.28
CA TYR A 129 -9.95 -10.23 -8.22
C TYR A 129 -8.97 -10.91 -9.18
N ASP A 130 -9.00 -10.54 -10.46
CA ASP A 130 -8.07 -10.97 -11.52
C ASP A 130 -6.66 -10.35 -11.34
N GLY A 131 -6.00 -10.74 -10.25
CA GLY A 131 -4.70 -10.26 -9.82
C GLY A 131 -3.94 -11.32 -9.03
N PHE A 132 -2.61 -11.24 -9.00
CA PHE A 132 -1.80 -12.16 -8.22
C PHE A 132 -1.39 -11.48 -6.90
N VAL A 133 -2.06 -11.83 -5.81
CA VAL A 133 -1.64 -11.46 -4.44
C VAL A 133 -0.64 -12.50 -3.96
N LYS A 134 0.62 -12.09 -3.76
CA LYS A 134 1.71 -12.94 -3.27
C LYS A 134 2.07 -12.60 -1.83
N THR A 135 1.81 -13.51 -0.91
CA THR A 135 2.20 -13.34 0.49
C THR A 135 3.36 -14.26 0.81
N GLU A 136 4.50 -13.70 1.24
CA GLU A 136 5.69 -14.48 1.57
C GLU A 136 6.40 -13.96 2.81
N TRP A 137 6.79 -14.88 3.68
CA TRP A 137 7.78 -14.60 4.71
C TRP A 137 9.17 -14.60 4.05
N ILE A 138 9.78 -13.43 3.90
CA ILE A 138 11.12 -13.35 3.30
C ILE A 138 12.21 -13.77 4.30
N GLU A 139 12.04 -13.48 5.59
CA GLU A 139 13.03 -13.83 6.61
C GLU A 139 12.40 -13.87 8.00
N LYS A 140 12.74 -14.90 8.81
CA LYS A 140 12.64 -14.85 10.29
C LYS A 140 13.97 -14.31 10.84
N SER A 141 14.45 -13.17 10.36
CA SER A 141 15.64 -12.52 10.91
C SER A 141 15.23 -11.58 12.05
N SER A 142 16.18 -11.15 12.89
CA SER A 142 15.93 -10.28 14.04
C SER A 142 15.43 -8.87 13.71
N THR A 143 15.24 -8.55 12.42
CA THR A 143 15.09 -7.17 11.92
C THR A 143 13.95 -7.01 10.93
N ILE A 144 13.67 -8.03 10.11
CA ILE A 144 12.56 -8.03 9.17
C ILE A 144 11.74 -9.25 9.49
N SER A 145 10.45 -9.05 9.68
CA SER A 145 9.60 -10.13 10.16
C SER A 145 8.54 -10.50 9.15
N LYS A 146 8.05 -9.57 8.31
CA LYS A 146 6.97 -9.88 7.36
C LYS A 146 7.08 -9.07 6.07
N VAL A 147 6.73 -9.69 4.95
CA VAL A 147 6.57 -9.01 3.66
C VAL A 147 5.27 -9.43 2.99
N ILE A 148 4.54 -8.48 2.43
CA ILE A 148 3.35 -8.71 1.62
C ILE A 148 3.58 -8.03 0.29
N GLU A 149 3.51 -8.78 -0.81
CA GLU A 149 3.59 -8.23 -2.15
C GLU A 149 2.25 -8.43 -2.88
N ILE A 150 1.64 -7.32 -3.29
CA ILE A 150 0.40 -7.36 -4.05
C ILE A 150 0.69 -6.79 -5.44
N SER A 151 0.60 -7.63 -6.46
CA SER A 151 0.97 -7.27 -7.82
C SER A 151 -0.18 -7.56 -8.80
N ILE A 152 -0.64 -6.52 -9.47
CA ILE A 152 -1.57 -6.64 -10.60
C ILE A 152 -0.92 -6.10 -11.85
N CYS A 153 -0.94 -6.91 -12.90
CA CYS A 153 -0.64 -6.49 -14.25
C CYS A 153 -1.83 -6.88 -15.13
N LYS A 154 -2.68 -5.90 -15.48
CA LYS A 154 -3.72 -6.14 -16.47
C LYS A 154 -3.07 -6.12 -17.84
N PHE A 155 -3.13 -7.24 -18.55
CA PHE A 155 -2.74 -7.28 -19.96
C PHE A 155 -3.85 -6.57 -20.74
N CYS A 156 -3.55 -5.35 -21.22
CA CYS A 156 -4.40 -4.64 -22.18
C CYS A 156 -3.99 -5.00 -23.60
#